data_AF-A0A6V8PTT9-F1
#
_entry.id   AF-A0A6V8PTT9-F1
#
_cell.length_a   1.000
_cell.length_b   1.000
_cell.length_c   1.000
_cell.angle_alpha   90.00
_cell.angle_beta   90.00
_cell.angle_gamma   90.00
#
_symmetry.space_group_name_H-M   'P 1'
#
loop_
_entity.id
_entity.type
_entity.pdbx_description
1 polymer ?
#
loop_
_entity_poly.entity_id
_entity_poly.type
_entity_poly.pdbx_seq_one_letter_code
_entity_poly.pdbx_strand_id
1 'polypeptide(L)' 'MILVIDNYDSFAYNLVQYLGELGVEMEIFRNDKISVNEIEKKRVLPHRYLARAMYAQ' A
#
# COMPACT_ATOMS: atom_id res chain seq x y z
N MET A 1 8.55 5.89 -4.51
CA MET A 1 7.99 4.53 -4.56
C MET A 1 7.17 4.17 -3.31
N ILE A 2 5.87 3.90 -3.48
CA ILE A 2 4.97 3.30 -2.46
C ILE A 2 4.72 1.82 -2.82
N LEU A 3 4.75 0.93 -1.81
CA LEU A 3 4.32 -0.46 -1.98
C LEU A 3 2.87 -0.61 -1.49
N VAL A 4 1.97 -1.03 -2.38
CA VAL A 4 0.56 -1.31 -2.05
C VAL A 4 0.36 -2.82 -1.95
N ILE A 5 -0.13 -3.26 -0.79
CA ILE A 5 -0.49 -4.67 -0.56
C ILE A 5 -2.02 -4.81 -0.64
N ASP A 6 -2.49 -5.49 -1.67
CA ASP A 6 -3.89 -5.80 -1.88
C ASP A 6 -4.25 -7.12 -1.17
N ASN A 7 -5.14 -7.03 -0.18
CA ASN A 7 -5.65 -8.17 0.58
C ASN A 7 -6.92 -8.78 -0.05
N TYR A 8 -7.11 -8.67 -1.37
CA TYR A 8 -8.36 -9.01 -2.05
C TYR A 8 -9.53 -8.13 -1.61
N ASP A 9 -9.23 -6.85 -1.39
CA ASP A 9 -10.21 -5.85 -1.00
C ASP A 9 -10.76 -5.13 -2.24
N SER A 10 -12.08 -4.96 -2.29
CA SER A 10 -12.76 -4.23 -3.35
C SER A 10 -12.29 -2.77 -3.47
N PHE A 11 -11.81 -2.16 -2.39
CA PHE A 11 -11.39 -0.75 -2.37
C PHE A 11 -9.92 -0.54 -2.76
N ALA A 12 -9.12 -1.60 -2.91
CA ALA A 12 -7.70 -1.48 -3.25
C ALA A 12 -7.49 -0.71 -4.56
N TYR A 13 -8.36 -0.92 -5.55
CA TYR A 13 -8.31 -0.22 -6.84
C TYR A 13 -8.60 1.28 -6.72
N ASN A 14 -9.52 1.68 -5.83
CA ASN A 14 -9.78 3.09 -5.60
C ASN A 14 -8.54 3.81 -5.05
N LEU A 15 -7.86 3.20 -4.07
CA LEU A 15 -6.62 3.76 -3.51
C LEU A 15 -5.53 3.88 -4.57
N VAL A 16 -5.31 2.82 -5.35
CA VAL A 16 -4.33 2.80 -6.45
C VAL A 16 -4.63 3.89 -7.48
N GLN A 17 -5.89 4.07 -7.84
CA GLN A 17 -6.30 5.12 -8.78
C GLN A 17 -5.97 6.52 -8.25
N TYR A 18 -6.35 6.82 -7.00
CA TYR A 18 -6.05 8.12 -6.40
C TYR A 18 -4.55 8.39 -6.30
N LEU A 19 -3.75 7.39 -5.90
CA LEU A 19 -2.29 7.50 -5.88
C LEU A 19 -1.71 7.74 -7.29
N GLY A 20 -2.31 7.11 -8.31
CA GLY A 20 -1.91 7.25 -9.71
C GLY A 20 -2.22 8.64 -10.26
N GLU A 21 -3.40 9.18 -9.94
CA GLU A 21 -3.79 10.56 -10.28
C GLU A 21 -2.85 11.59 -9.64
N LEU A 22 -2.30 11.30 -8.46
CA LEU A 22 -1.29 12.11 -7.79
C LEU A 22 0.14 11.93 -8.35
N GLY A 23 0.33 11.09 -9.38
CA GLY A 23 1.63 10.81 -10.00
C GLY A 23 2.59 10.04 -9.10
N VAL A 24 2.07 9.31 -8.10
CA VAL A 24 2.92 8.55 -7.18
C VAL A 24 3.43 7.29 -7.86
N GLU A 25 4.75 7.13 -7.90
CA GLU A 25 5.39 5.88 -8.29
C GLU A 25 5.05 4.77 -7.29
N MET A 26 4.48 3.67 -7.77
CA MET A 26 3.99 2.58 -6.92
C MET A 26 4.26 1.19 -7.49
N GLU A 27 4.37 0.21 -6.59
CA GLU A 27 4.31 -1.21 -6.92
C GLU A 27 3.15 -1.86 -6.16
N ILE A 28 2.42 -2.77 -6.81
CA ILE A 28 1.20 -3.36 -6.25
C ILE A 28 1.36 -4.88 -6.25
N PHE A 29 1.16 -5.51 -5.09
CA PHE A 29 1.20 -6.96 -4.94
C PHE A 29 0.00 -7.45 -4.13
N ARG A 30 -0.47 -8.67 -4.42
CA ARG A 30 -1.37 -9.37 -3.50
C ARG A 30 -0.59 -9.81 -2.26
N ASN A 31 -1.27 -9.89 -1.12
CA ASN A 31 -0.65 -10.24 0.16
C ASN A 31 0.04 -11.61 0.19
N ASP A 32 -0.35 -12.52 -0.68
CA ASP A 32 0.17 -13.88 -0.81
C ASP A 32 1.12 -14.05 -2.02
N LYS A 33 1.45 -12.95 -2.72
CA LYS A 33 2.28 -12.96 -3.94
C LYS A 33 3.60 -12.24 -3.78
N ILE A 34 3.95 -11.79 -2.58
CA ILE A 34 5.25 -11.21 -2.26
C ILE A 34 5.65 -11.58 -0.82
N SER A 35 6.91 -11.94 -0.61
CA SER A 35 7.45 -12.23 0.72
C SER A 35 8.08 -10.99 1.36
N VAL A 36 8.16 -11.00 2.69
CA VAL A 36 8.83 -9.92 3.46
C VAL A 36 10.29 -9.76 3.01
N ASN A 37 11.00 -10.86 2.76
CA ASN A 37 12.40 -10.83 2.28
C ASN A 37 12.53 -10.15 0.92
N GLU A 38 11.54 -10.27 0.03
CA GLU A 38 11.53 -9.55 -1.25
C GLU A 38 11.27 -8.06 -1.04
N ILE A 39 10.39 -7.70 -0.10
CA ILE A 39 10.10 -6.30 0.27
C ILE A 39 11.35 -5.63 0.85
N GLU A 40 12.09 -6.28 1.75
CA GLU A 40 13.31 -5.74 2.35
C GLU A 40 14.37 -5.39 1.28
N LYS A 41 14.50 -6.22 0.24
CA LYS A 41 15.42 -5.97 -0.88
C LYS A 41 15.05 -4.74 -1.70
N LYS A 42 13.78 -4.31 -1.68
CA LYS A 42 13.30 -3.13 -2.40
C LYS A 42 13.65 -1.81 -1.70
N ARG A 43 14.31 -1.84 -0.52
CA ARG A 43 14.70 -0.65 0.26
C ARG A 43 13.54 0.31 0.56
N VAL A 44 12.32 -0.22 0.67
CA VAL A 44 11.16 0.55 1.10
C VAL A 44 11.33 0.83 2.59
N LEU A 45 11.43 2.11 2.97
CA LEU A 45 11.50 2.48 4.38
C LEU A 45 10.13 2.27 5.03
N PRO A 46 10.03 1.53 6.15
CA PRO A 46 8.77 1.38 6.87
C PRO A 46 8.29 2.74 7.37
N HIS A 47 7.22 3.27 6.77
CA HIS A 47 6.56 4.47 7.27
C HIS A 47 5.18 4.09 7.82
N ARG A 48 5.03 4.13 9.15
CA ARG A 48 3.76 3.85 9.81
C ARG A 48 3.00 5.16 10.04
N TYR A 49 2.02 5.43 9.18
CA TYR A 49 0.99 6.41 9.50
C TYR A 49 -0.06 5.74 10.39
N LEU A 50 -0.02 6.04 11.69
CA LEU A 50 -1.11 5.71 12.61
C LEU A 50 -2.24 6.72 12.38
N ALA A 51 -3.11 6.45 11.42
CA ALA A 51 -4.40 7.13 11.35
C ALA A 51 -5.24 6.64 12.54
N ARG A 52 -5.14 7.33 13.69
CA ARG A 52 -6.14 7.19 14.74
C ARG A 52 -7.49 7.55 14.10
N ALA A 53 -8.36 6.57 13.98
CA ALA A 53 -9.69 6.73 13.42
C ALA A 53 -10.42 7.89 14.14
N MET A 54 -10.57 9.01 13.44
CA MET A 54 -11.56 10.05 13.76
C MET A 54 -12.96 9.61 13.31
N TYR A 55 -13.36 8.39 13.69
CA TYR A 55 -14.72 7.88 13.50
C TYR A 55 -15.15 7.08 14.75
N ALA A 56 -14.96 7.69 15.92
CA ALA A 56 -15.78 7.38 17.08
C ALA A 56 -16.96 8.36 17.09
N GLN A 57 -18.04 7.98 16.40
CA GLN A 57 -19.40 8.29 16.80
C GLN A 57 -20.17 6.97 16.86
#